data_AF-A0A2P6FSD0-F1
#
_entry.id   AF-A0A2P6FSD0-F1
#
_cell.length_a   1.000
_cell.length_b   1.000
_cell.length_c   1.000
_cell.angle_alpha   90.00
_cell.angle_beta   90.00
_cell.angle_gamma   90.00
#
_symmetry.space_group_name_H-M   'P 1'
#
loop_
_entity.id
_entity.type
_entity.pdbx_description
1 polymer ?
#
loop_
_entity_poly.entity_id
_entity_poly.type
_entity_poly.pdbx_seq_one_letter_code
_entity_poly.pdbx_strand_id
1 'polypeptide(L)'
;MSPMNLPKIQQETGFSLYRRNNDNVQLSQVAEEFEALFVTQMLKQAYQSKLAEGIFDSSENETFRSMLNQELGRKFATNSNFGIADALKMQFKSNPK
;
A
#
# COMPACT_ATOMS: atom_id res chain seq x y z
N MET A 1 16.76 7.15 51.84
CA MET A 1 17.31 6.40 50.69
C MET A 1 16.15 5.95 49.84
N SER A 2 15.91 6.57 48.69
CA SER A 2 14.82 6.19 47.79
C SER A 2 15.24 4.99 46.95
N PRO A 3 14.36 3.98 46.73
CA PRO A 3 14.70 2.82 45.93
C PRO A 3 14.88 3.20 44.46
N MET A 4 16.00 2.78 43.89
CA MET A 4 16.33 2.93 42.47
C MET A 4 15.34 2.11 41.63
N ASN A 5 14.53 2.79 40.81
CA ASN A 5 13.61 2.13 39.88
C ASN A 5 14.41 1.65 38.66
N LEU A 6 14.70 0.35 38.59
CA LEU A 6 15.38 -0.24 37.45
C LEU A 6 14.42 -0.33 36.25
N PRO A 7 14.86 0.07 35.04
CA PRO A 7 14.06 -0.09 33.83
C PRO A 7 13.85 -1.59 33.55
N LYS A 8 12.59 -1.99 33.35
CA LYS A 8 12.25 -3.35 32.91
C LYS A 8 12.71 -3.50 31.46
N ILE A 9 13.88 -4.08 31.24
CA ILE A 9 14.30 -4.49 29.89
C ILE A 9 13.44 -5.70 29.52
N GLN A 10 12.45 -5.48 28.65
CA GLN A 10 11.66 -6.54 28.04
C GLN A 10 12.61 -7.37 27.16
N GLN A 11 12.95 -8.59 27.59
CA GLN A 11 13.84 -9.48 26.83
C GLN A 11 13.09 -10.04 25.62
N GLU A 12 13.38 -9.51 24.43
CA GLU A 12 12.83 -10.04 23.18
C GLU A 12 13.57 -11.33 22.79
N THR A 13 12.85 -12.44 22.77
CA THR A 13 13.40 -13.73 22.33
C THR A 13 13.49 -13.78 20.80
N GLY A 14 14.41 -14.58 20.24
CA GLY A 14 14.58 -14.70 18.78
C GLY A 14 13.31 -15.03 18.00
N PHE A 15 12.37 -15.77 18.60
CA PHE A 15 11.07 -16.07 18.03
C PHE A 15 10.16 -14.83 17.88
N SER A 16 10.18 -13.93 18.87
CA SER A 16 9.40 -12.68 18.83
C SER A 16 9.91 -11.71 17.75
N LEU A 17 11.23 -11.66 17.54
CA LEU A 17 11.86 -10.90 16.45
C LEU A 17 11.49 -11.45 15.08
N TYR A 18 11.50 -12.77 14.92
CA TYR A 18 11.12 -13.43 13.67
C TYR A 18 9.67 -13.13 13.28
N ARG A 19 8.74 -13.22 14.23
CA ARG A 19 7.32 -12.90 13.99
C ARG A 19 7.14 -11.45 13.56
N ARG A 20 7.72 -10.50 14.31
CA ARG A 20 7.65 -9.07 13.98
C ARG A 20 8.19 -8.77 12.60
N ASN A 21 9.31 -9.40 12.20
CA ASN A 21 9.86 -9.22 10.87
C ASN A 21 8.91 -9.71 9.78
N ASN A 22 8.32 -10.89 9.95
CA ASN A 22 7.30 -11.40 9.01
C ASN A 22 6.07 -10.49 8.92
N ASP A 23 5.58 -9.97 10.05
CA ASP A 23 4.44 -9.06 10.06
C ASP A 23 4.76 -7.75 9.32
N ASN A 24 5.99 -7.23 9.46
CA ASN A 24 6.44 -6.05 8.73
C ASN A 24 6.55 -6.30 7.22
N VAL A 25 7.04 -7.48 6.81
CA VAL A 25 7.12 -7.86 5.39
C VAL A 25 5.72 -7.96 4.79
N GLN A 26 4.80 -8.64 5.47
CA GLN A 26 3.41 -8.75 5.04
C GLN A 26 2.71 -7.39 4.95
N LEU A 27 2.88 -6.53 5.96
CA LEU A 27 2.33 -5.17 5.95
C LEU A 27 2.87 -4.35 4.78
N SER A 28 4.15 -4.51 4.45
CA SER A 28 4.77 -3.79 3.33
C SER A 28 4.18 -4.22 1.99
N GLN A 29 4.03 -5.54 1.78
CA GLN A 29 3.43 -6.08 0.56
C GLN A 29 1.99 -5.62 0.39
N VAL A 30 1.17 -5.72 1.44
CA VAL A 30 -0.23 -5.30 1.39
C VAL A 30 -0.37 -3.79 1.16
N ALA A 31 0.51 -2.98 1.75
CA ALA A 31 0.51 -1.53 1.55
C ALA A 31 0.84 -1.13 0.10
N GLU A 32 1.81 -1.81 -0.52
CA GLU A 32 2.19 -1.62 -1.93
C GLU A 32 1.06 -2.06 -2.88
N GLU A 33 0.42 -3.20 -2.62
CA GLU A 33 -0.75 -3.65 -3.39
C GLU A 33 -1.93 -2.69 -3.28
N PHE A 34 -2.18 -2.14 -2.08
CA PHE A 34 -3.22 -1.15 -1.88
C PHE A 34 -2.95 0.13 -2.69
N GLU A 35 -1.72 0.64 -2.69
CA GLU A 35 -1.36 1.81 -3.48
C GLU A 35 -1.55 1.55 -4.99
N ALA A 36 -1.16 0.37 -5.49
CA ALA A 36 -1.39 0.00 -6.87
C ALA A 36 -2.88 0.01 -7.24
N LEU A 37 -3.74 -0.56 -6.39
CA LEU A 37 -5.19 -0.55 -6.59
C LEU A 37 -5.75 0.88 -6.57
N PHE A 38 -5.27 1.71 -5.64
CA PHE A 38 -5.67 3.11 -5.56
C PHE A 38 -5.33 3.88 -6.83
N VAL A 39 -4.11 3.72 -7.35
CA VAL A 39 -3.68 4.37 -8.61
C VAL A 39 -4.50 3.86 -9.79
N THR A 40 -4.72 2.55 -9.90
CA THR A 40 -5.59 1.98 -10.94
C THR A 40 -7.00 2.58 -10.87
N GLN A 41 -7.56 2.74 -9.67
CA GLN A 41 -8.88 3.33 -9.49
C GLN A 41 -8.89 4.83 -9.82
N MET A 42 -7.83 5.57 -9.47
CA MET A 42 -7.66 6.98 -9.85
C MET A 42 -7.62 7.14 -11.36
N LEU A 43 -6.82 6.32 -12.07
CA LEU A 43 -6.75 6.32 -13.53
C LEU A 43 -8.11 6.00 -14.15
N LYS A 44 -8.82 5.00 -13.63
CA LYS A 44 -10.17 4.66 -14.07
C LYS A 44 -11.13 5.86 -13.94
N GLN A 45 -11.11 6.57 -12.81
CA GLN A 45 -11.96 7.75 -12.60
C GLN A 45 -11.58 8.90 -13.53
N ALA A 46 -10.28 9.14 -13.75
CA ALA A 46 -9.81 10.17 -14.68
C ALA A 46 -10.34 9.93 -16.10
N TYR A 47 -10.35 8.68 -16.56
CA TYR A 47 -10.96 8.31 -17.85
C TYR A 47 -12.49 8.39 -17.84
N GLN A 48 -13.16 8.09 -16.73
CA GLN A 48 -14.62 8.20 -16.62
C GLN A 48 -15.11 9.66 -16.61
N SER A 49 -14.28 10.60 -16.17
CA SER A 49 -14.60 12.04 -16.13
C SER A 49 -14.61 12.73 -17.51
N LYS A 50 -14.46 11.99 -18.61
CA LYS A 50 -14.53 12.52 -19.97
C LYS A 50 -15.89 13.16 -20.25
N LEU A 51 -15.87 14.36 -20.84
CA LEU A 51 -17.06 15.20 -21.07
C LEU A 51 -17.96 14.71 -22.22
N ALA A 52 -17.43 13.85 -23.09
CA ALA A 52 -18.15 13.27 -24.21
C ALA A 52 -17.67 11.84 -24.45
N GLU A 53 -18.54 11.02 -25.03
CA GLU A 53 -18.15 9.71 -25.55
C GLU A 53 -17.13 9.89 -26.67
N GLY A 54 -15.93 9.35 -26.45
CA GLY A 54 -14.87 9.37 -27.43
C GLY A 54 -15.10 8.33 -28.52
N ILE A 55 -14.56 8.57 -29.72
CA ILE A 55 -14.56 7.61 -30.84
C ILE A 55 -13.93 6.24 -30.52
N PHE A 56 -13.29 6.10 -29.34
CA PHE A 56 -12.68 4.88 -28.83
C PHE A 56 -13.45 4.25 -27.66
N ASP A 57 -14.68 4.68 -27.42
CA ASP A 57 -15.53 4.12 -26.37
C ASP A 57 -16.30 2.91 -26.89
N SER A 58 -15.67 1.74 -26.75
CA SER A 58 -16.30 0.43 -26.97
C SER A 58 -16.03 -0.52 -25.80
N SER A 59 -16.82 -1.58 -25.68
CA SER A 59 -16.66 -2.63 -24.64
C SER A 59 -15.31 -3.34 -24.70
N GLU A 60 -14.78 -3.55 -25.90
CA GLU A 60 -13.49 -4.20 -26.15
C GLU A 60 -12.36 -3.29 -25.66
N ASN A 61 -12.47 -1.99 -25.94
CA ASN A 61 -11.51 -0.98 -25.49
C ASN A 61 -11.55 -0.79 -23.97
N GLU A 62 -12.70 -0.98 -23.32
CA GLU A 62 -12.80 -0.93 -21.85
C GLU A 62 -12.01 -2.05 -21.19
N THR A 63 -12.12 -3.28 -21.71
CA THR A 63 -11.39 -4.44 -21.17
C THR A 63 -9.89 -4.25 -21.31
N PHE A 64 -9.42 -3.86 -22.49
CA PHE A 64 -8.01 -3.55 -22.73
C PHE A 64 -7.50 -2.43 -21.82
N ARG A 65 -8.27 -1.35 -21.69
CA ARG A 65 -7.93 -0.22 -20.82
C ARG A 65 -7.88 -0.61 -19.35
N SER A 66 -8.75 -1.51 -18.89
CA SER A 66 -8.70 -2.04 -17.52
C SER A 66 -7.39 -2.79 -17.26
N MET A 67 -6.98 -3.67 -18.17
CA MET A 67 -5.69 -4.37 -18.07
C MET A 67 -4.51 -3.40 -18.09
N LEU A 68 -4.53 -2.42 -19.00
CA LEU A 68 -3.52 -1.38 -19.06
C LEU A 68 -3.43 -0.58 -17.75
N ASN A 69 -4.56 -0.16 -17.19
CA ASN A 69 -4.60 0.60 -15.93
C ASN A 69 -4.11 -0.22 -14.74
N GLN A 70 -4.30 -1.55 -14.74
CA GLN A 70 -3.74 -2.43 -13.71
C GLN A 70 -2.21 -2.50 -13.81
N GLU A 71 -1.67 -2.69 -15.01
CA GLU A 71 -0.22 -2.68 -15.23
C GLU A 71 0.41 -1.32 -14.90
N LEU A 72 -0.25 -0.23 -15.30
CA LEU A 72 0.16 1.12 -14.93
C LEU A 72 0.10 1.32 -13.41
N GLY A 73 -0.96 0.89 -12.74
CA GLY A 73 -1.08 0.98 -11.27
C GLY A 73 0.06 0.24 -10.57
N ARG A 74 0.38 -0.99 -11.00
CA ARG A 74 1.53 -1.75 -10.49
C ARG A 74 2.85 -1.04 -10.75
N LYS A 75 3.10 -0.60 -11.99
CA LYS A 75 4.34 0.11 -12.33
C LYS A 75 4.49 1.43 -11.59
N PHE A 76 3.41 2.17 -11.40
CA PHE A 76 3.44 3.44 -10.69
C PHE A 76 3.61 3.23 -9.19
N ALA A 77 2.95 2.26 -8.56
CA ALA A 77 3.23 1.92 -7.16
C ALA A 77 4.71 1.58 -6.92
N THR A 78 5.38 0.94 -7.89
CA THR A 78 6.82 0.63 -7.78
C THR A 78 7.74 1.80 -8.13
N ASN A 79 7.40 2.63 -9.14
CA ASN A 79 8.32 3.64 -9.70
C ASN A 79 7.98 5.10 -9.35
N SER A 80 6.78 5.35 -8.85
CA SER A 80 6.26 6.68 -8.52
C SER A 80 5.60 6.60 -7.15
N ASN A 81 6.41 6.82 -6.11
CA ASN A 81 5.95 6.71 -4.74
C ASN A 81 4.95 7.83 -4.43
N PHE A 82 3.66 7.52 -4.39
CA PHE A 82 2.62 8.46 -3.96
C PHE A 82 2.59 8.60 -2.43
N GLY A 83 3.38 7.79 -1.71
CA GLY A 83 3.54 7.85 -0.27
C GLY A 83 2.37 7.23 0.50
N ILE A 84 1.39 6.62 -0.18
CA ILE A 84 0.24 5.99 0.46
C ILE A 84 0.67 4.70 1.13
N ALA A 85 1.48 3.89 0.43
CA ALA A 85 2.04 2.67 1.01
C ALA A 85 2.89 2.98 2.26
N ASP A 86 3.69 4.06 2.20
CA ASP A 86 4.52 4.51 3.32
C ASP A 86 3.68 5.02 4.50
N ALA A 87 2.65 5.83 4.23
CA ALA A 87 1.72 6.30 5.24
C ALA A 87 0.99 5.15 5.94
N LEU A 88 0.55 4.13 5.18
CA LEU A 88 -0.06 2.92 5.74
C LEU A 88 0.94 2.15 6.62
N LYS A 89 2.16 1.91 6.14
CA LYS A 89 3.22 1.27 6.93
C LYS A 89 3.48 2.03 8.23
N MET A 90 3.54 3.37 8.20
CA MET A 90 3.72 4.21 9.39
C MET A 90 2.54 4.10 10.35
N GLN A 91 1.31 4.18 9.87
CA GLN A 91 0.10 4.11 10.69
C GLN A 91 -0.01 2.78 11.44
N PHE A 92 0.23 1.66 10.76
CA PHE A 92 0.12 0.32 11.35
C PHE A 92 1.33 -0.07 12.20
N LYS A 93 2.52 0.51 11.94
CA LYS A 93 3.67 0.38 12.85
C LYS A 93 3.52 1.22 14.12
N SER A 94 2.92 2.41 14.02
CA SER A 94 2.72 3.31 15.16
C SER A 94 1.55 2.89 16.04
N ASN A 95 0.59 2.13 15.52
CA ASN A 95 -0.58 1.67 16.26
C ASN A 95 -0.78 0.15 16.09
N PRO A 96 0.16 -0.68 16.60
CA PRO A 96 -0.01 -2.12 16.59
C PRO A 96 -1.22 -2.47 17.46
N LYS A 97 -2.17 -3.24 16.90
CA LYS A 97 -3.28 -3.81 17.68
C LYS A 97 -2.76 -4.87 18.64
#